data_AF-A0A969BTK5-F1
#
_entry.id   AF-A0A969BTK5-F1
#
_cell.length_a   1.000
_cell.length_b   1.000
_cell.length_c   1.000
_cell.angle_alpha   90.00
_cell.angle_beta   90.00
_cell.angle_gamma   90.00
#
_symmetry.space_group_name_H-M   'P 1'
#
loop_
_entity.id
_entity.type
_entity.pdbx_description
1 polymer ?
#
loop_
_entity_poly.entity_id
_entity_poly.type
_entity_poly.pdbx_seq_one_letter_code
_entity_poly.pdbx_strand_id
1 'polypeptide(L)'
;MNATWGGHVPTKLGTEKPMGEWNEMEIRVEGAKKATFIFNGEVVFEIFNMQQKIGNDFVPLDKGRIGLQAEWAEVLYRNIRIKELPSK
;
A
#
# COMPACT_ATOMS: atom_id res chain seq x y z
N MET A 1 -11.92 -16.20 -8.70
CA MET A 1 -11.76 -15.32 -9.87
C MET A 1 -10.27 -15.17 -10.13
N ASN A 2 -9.77 -15.75 -11.22
CA ASN A 2 -8.35 -15.80 -11.57
C ASN A 2 -8.03 -14.58 -12.43
N ALA A 3 -7.74 -13.43 -11.80
CA ALA A 3 -7.25 -12.27 -12.53
C ALA A 3 -5.77 -12.47 -12.86
N THR A 4 -5.43 -12.69 -14.12
CA THR A 4 -4.05 -12.83 -14.62
C THR A 4 -3.31 -11.49 -14.76
N TRP A 5 -3.95 -10.38 -14.38
CA TRP A 5 -3.45 -9.01 -14.49
C TRP A 5 -3.62 -8.29 -13.15
N GLY A 6 -2.75 -7.32 -12.87
CA GLY A 6 -2.84 -6.49 -11.66
C GLY A 6 -4.22 -5.84 -11.55
N GLY A 7 -4.84 -5.96 -10.38
CA GLY A 7 -6.20 -5.46 -10.12
C GLY A 7 -6.28 -4.76 -8.79
N HIS A 8 -7.26 -3.88 -8.62
CA HIS A 8 -7.52 -3.18 -7.36
C HIS A 8 -8.99 -3.18 -6.96
N VAL A 9 -9.25 -3.06 -5.67
CA VAL A 9 -10.59 -2.87 -5.11
C VAL A 9 -10.55 -1.63 -4.21
N PRO A 10 -11.20 -0.52 -4.60
CA PRO A 10 -11.38 0.61 -3.70
C PRO A 10 -12.48 0.26 -2.69
N THR A 11 -12.34 0.73 -1.46
CA THR A 11 -13.39 0.61 -0.44
C THR A 11 -13.85 2.01 0.00
N LYS A 12 -14.43 2.13 1.19
CA LYS A 12 -15.14 3.32 1.65
C LYS A 12 -14.23 4.56 1.70
N LEU A 13 -14.68 5.65 1.07
CA LEU A 13 -14.08 6.98 1.18
C LEU A 13 -14.51 7.66 2.49
N GLY A 14 -13.70 8.59 3.01
CA GLY A 14 -14.07 9.43 4.16
C GLY A 14 -13.65 8.87 5.52
N THR A 15 -12.59 8.06 5.59
CA THR A 15 -12.05 7.55 6.85
C THR A 15 -11.09 8.52 7.53
N GLU A 16 -10.75 9.64 6.89
CA GLU A 16 -9.87 10.67 7.42
C GLU A 16 -10.48 11.40 8.60
N LYS A 17 -9.63 11.69 9.59
CA LYS A 17 -9.98 12.60 10.69
C LYS A 17 -9.89 14.06 10.23
N PRO A 18 -10.52 14.98 10.97
CA PRO A 18 -10.40 16.41 10.71
C PRO A 18 -8.95 16.92 10.61
N MET A 19 -8.79 18.06 9.95
CA MET A 19 -7.49 18.72 9.80
C MET A 19 -6.81 18.95 11.15
N GLY A 20 -5.52 18.64 11.24
CA GLY A 20 -4.71 18.76 12.46
C GLY A 20 -4.73 17.52 13.36
N GLU A 21 -5.59 16.54 13.09
CA GLU A 21 -5.58 15.27 13.81
C GLU A 21 -4.66 14.23 13.17
N TRP A 22 -4.16 13.32 14.01
CA TRP A 22 -3.31 12.22 13.56
C TRP A 22 -4.16 11.06 13.02
N ASN A 23 -3.92 10.74 11.75
CA ASN A 23 -4.40 9.52 11.12
C ASN A 23 -3.39 8.38 11.32
N GLU A 24 -3.89 7.15 11.37
CA GLU A 24 -3.08 5.94 11.39
C GLU A 24 -3.14 5.25 10.02
N MET A 25 -1.97 4.91 9.48
CA MET A 25 -1.83 4.19 8.22
C MET A 25 -1.03 2.91 8.45
N GLU A 26 -1.54 1.81 7.92
CA GLU A 26 -0.84 0.53 7.82
C GLU A 26 -0.90 0.03 6.38
N ILE A 27 0.23 -0.40 5.84
CA ILE A 27 0.30 -1.09 4.55
C ILE A 27 0.84 -2.50 4.82
N ARG A 28 0.05 -3.52 4.49
CA ARG A 28 0.47 -4.92 4.54
C ARG A 28 0.81 -5.40 3.15
N VAL A 29 2.03 -5.91 2.95
CA VAL A 29 2.52 -6.37 1.64
C VAL A 29 2.90 -7.84 1.73
N GLU A 30 2.22 -8.68 0.95
CA GLU A 30 2.45 -10.12 0.85
C GLU A 30 3.17 -10.46 -0.47
N GLY A 31 4.43 -10.04 -0.58
CA GLY A 31 5.21 -10.14 -1.81
C GLY A 31 4.47 -9.49 -3.00
N ALA A 32 4.54 -10.13 -4.17
CA ALA A 32 3.82 -9.67 -5.36
C ALA A 32 2.32 -10.03 -5.35
N LYS A 33 1.86 -10.84 -4.40
CA LYS A 33 0.51 -11.40 -4.43
C LYS A 33 -0.55 -10.35 -4.09
N LYS A 34 -0.31 -9.58 -3.04
CA LYS A 34 -1.29 -8.64 -2.49
C LYS A 34 -0.62 -7.53 -1.71
N ALA A 35 -1.15 -6.31 -1.81
CA ALA A 35 -0.98 -5.28 -0.79
C ALA A 35 -2.32 -4.72 -0.34
N THR A 36 -2.49 -4.54 0.97
CA THR A 36 -3.69 -3.97 1.60
C THR A 36 -3.30 -2.67 2.29
N PHE A 37 -3.97 -1.58 1.92
CA PHE A 37 -3.88 -0.28 2.59
C PHE A 37 -5.01 -0.16 3.60
N ILE A 38 -4.64 0.01 4.87
CA ILE A 38 -5.51 0.20 6.01
C ILE A 38 -5.32 1.64 6.49
N PHE A 39 -6.42 2.36 6.66
CA PHE A 39 -6.42 3.74 7.12
C PHE A 39 -7.43 3.89 8.27
N ASN A 40 -6.97 4.35 9.42
CA ASN A 40 -7.74 4.44 10.67
C ASN A 40 -8.53 3.15 11.01
N GLY A 41 -7.92 1.98 10.76
CA GLY A 41 -8.50 0.68 11.06
C GLY A 41 -9.43 0.10 9.98
N GLU A 42 -9.75 0.87 8.92
CA GLU A 42 -10.54 0.37 7.79
C GLU A 42 -9.63 0.04 6.61
N VAL A 43 -9.88 -1.08 5.93
CA VAL A 43 -9.26 -1.34 4.62
C VAL A 43 -9.83 -0.33 3.65
N VAL A 44 -8.97 0.51 3.05
CA VAL A 44 -9.33 1.57 2.08
C VAL A 44 -9.02 1.20 0.63
N PHE A 45 -8.04 0.30 0.42
CA PHE A 45 -7.61 -0.12 -0.91
C PHE A 45 -6.89 -1.48 -0.86
N GLU A 46 -7.11 -2.31 -1.86
CA GLU A 46 -6.34 -3.54 -2.07
C GLU A 46 -5.84 -3.62 -3.50
N ILE A 47 -4.60 -4.09 -3.70
CA ILE A 47 -4.03 -4.42 -4.99
C ILE A 47 -3.53 -5.87 -5.00
N PHE A 48 -3.67 -6.56 -6.13
CA PHE A 48 -3.29 -7.97 -6.29
C PHE A 48 -2.41 -8.17 -7.52
N ASN A 49 -1.62 -9.24 -7.53
CA ASN A 49 -0.79 -9.66 -8.66
C ASN A 49 0.07 -8.52 -9.22
N MET A 50 0.84 -7.88 -8.34
CA MET A 50 1.69 -6.75 -8.65
C MET A 50 2.86 -7.17 -9.54
N GLN A 51 3.07 -6.44 -10.63
CA GLN A 51 4.11 -6.70 -11.61
C GLN A 51 4.91 -5.44 -11.90
N GLN A 52 6.17 -5.61 -12.30
CA GLN A 52 7.04 -4.56 -12.81
C GLN A 52 7.51 -4.93 -14.21
N LYS A 53 7.68 -3.91 -15.06
CA LYS A 53 8.19 -4.10 -16.41
C LYS A 53 9.72 -4.08 -16.39
N ILE A 54 10.35 -5.15 -16.88
CA ILE A 54 11.79 -5.24 -17.07
C ILE A 54 12.04 -5.60 -18.53
N GLY A 55 12.58 -4.64 -19.29
CA GLY A 55 12.69 -4.78 -20.75
C GLY A 55 11.31 -4.93 -21.39
N ASN A 56 11.08 -6.06 -22.05
CA ASN A 56 9.80 -6.40 -22.68
C ASN A 56 8.91 -7.32 -21.83
N ASP A 57 9.40 -7.77 -20.68
CA ASP A 57 8.71 -8.74 -19.82
C ASP A 57 8.06 -8.06 -18.61
N PHE A 58 7.00 -8.69 -18.10
CA PHE A 58 6.40 -8.36 -16.81
C PHE A 58 6.78 -9.43 -15.79
N VAL A 59 7.51 -9.04 -14.77
CA VAL A 59 7.93 -9.93 -13.67
C VAL A 59 7.23 -9.53 -12.37
N PRO A 60 7.08 -10.45 -11.40
CA PRO A 60 6.52 -10.12 -10.09
C PRO A 60 7.27 -8.95 -9.41
N LEU A 61 6.53 -8.00 -8.85
CA LEU A 61 7.07 -6.95 -7.98
C LEU A 61 7.00 -7.43 -6.54
N ASP A 62 8.01 -8.16 -6.10
CA ASP A 62 8.05 -8.84 -4.80
C ASP A 62 8.81 -8.08 -3.71
N LYS A 63 9.57 -7.04 -4.08
CA LYS A 63 10.33 -6.17 -3.18
C LYS A 63 10.54 -4.78 -3.76
N GLY A 64 10.81 -3.81 -2.89
CA GLY A 64 11.06 -2.42 -3.28
C GLY A 64 11.52 -1.57 -2.10
N ARG A 65 11.67 -0.26 -2.35
CA ARG A 65 11.96 0.73 -1.31
C ARG A 65 10.65 1.32 -0.78
N ILE A 66 10.65 1.69 0.50
CA ILE A 66 9.58 2.50 1.10
C ILE A 66 9.99 3.96 0.99
N GLY A 67 9.08 4.81 0.52
CA GLY A 67 9.29 6.25 0.40
C GLY A 67 8.15 7.02 1.05
N LEU A 68 8.47 8.17 1.63
CA LEU A 68 7.50 9.15 2.10
C LEU A 68 7.54 10.34 1.14
N GLN A 69 6.39 10.73 0.60
CA GLN A 69 6.27 11.83 -0.33
C GLN A 69 5.54 12.99 0.33
N ALA A 70 6.06 14.21 0.15
CA ALA A 70 5.36 15.45 0.44
C ALA A 70 5.26 16.26 -0.86
N GLU A 71 4.14 16.95 -1.05
CA GLU A 71 3.90 17.79 -2.22
C GLU A 71 3.21 19.10 -1.81
N TRP A 72 3.95 20.21 -1.92
CA TRP A 72 3.54 21.61 -1.72
C TRP A 72 2.89 22.02 -0.37
N ALA A 73 2.47 21.07 0.46
CA ALA A 73 1.90 21.28 1.78
C ALA A 73 2.74 20.60 2.87
N GLU A 74 2.68 21.15 4.09
CA GLU A 74 3.32 20.54 5.26
C GLU A 74 2.65 19.21 5.61
N VAL A 75 3.47 18.18 5.81
CA VAL A 75 3.06 16.86 6.29
C VAL A 75 4.02 16.41 7.36
N LEU A 76 3.46 15.90 8.47
CA LEU A 76 4.20 15.37 9.59
C LEU A 76 3.99 13.85 9.69
N TYR A 77 5.07 13.11 9.93
CA TYR A 77 5.02 11.67 10.17
C TYR A 77 5.57 11.34 11.56
N ARG A 78 5.00 10.33 12.22
CA ARG A 78 5.50 9.79 13.49
C ARG A 78 5.21 8.31 13.61
N ASN A 79 5.88 7.63 14.55
CA ASN A 79 5.65 6.21 14.88
C ASN A 79 5.80 5.25 13.69
N ILE A 80 6.69 5.58 12.75
CA ILE A 80 7.00 4.75 11.59
C ILE A 80 7.69 3.47 12.06
N ARG A 81 7.08 2.33 11.75
CA ARG A 81 7.54 1.00 12.15
C ARG A 81 7.43 0.06 10.97
N ILE A 82 8.36 -0.88 10.88
CA ILE A 82 8.36 -1.92 9.84
C ILE A 82 8.44 -3.26 10.56
N LYS A 83 7.58 -4.20 10.14
CA LYS A 83 7.66 -5.60 10.54
C LYS A 83 7.79 -6.44 9.28
N GLU A 84 8.92 -7.11 9.13
CA GLU A 84 9.08 -8.10 8.07
C GLU A 84 8.14 -9.28 8.32
N LEU A 85 7.41 -9.68 7.28
CA LEU A 85 6.58 -10.88 7.33
C LEU A 85 7.47 -12.09 7.00
N PRO A 86 7.19 -13.28 7.59
CA PRO A 86 7.94 -14.49 7.27
C PRO A 86 7.93 -14.75 5.76
N SER A 87 9.09 -15.11 5.20
CA SER A 87 9.11 -15.63 3.83
C SER A 87 8.28 -16.90 3.79
N LYS A 88 7.38 -16.98 2.81
CA LYS A 88 6.80 -18.26 2.40
C LYS A 88 7.77 -19.01 1.50
#